data_AF-A0A919NCM3-F1
#
_entry.id   AF-A0A919NCM3-F1
#
_cell.length_a   1.000
_cell.length_b   1.000
_cell.length_c   1.000
_cell.angle_alpha   90.00
_cell.angle_beta   90.00
_cell.angle_gamma   90.00
#
_symmetry.space_group_name_H-M   'P 1'
#
loop_
_entity.id
_entity.type
_entity.pdbx_description
1 polymer ?
#
loop_
_entity_poly.entity_id
_entity_poly.type
_entity_poly.pdbx_seq_one_letter_code
_entity_poly.pdbx_strand_id
1 'polypeptide(L)'
;MTGPEHYLEAESLLEMADDLPASKSVDRDYFAAAAQTHATLALAAATALQVPGGEDAGMRLADAEAWEAACAETDGASRPVDPSNVPVTKW
;
A
#
# COMPACT_ATOMS: atom_id res chain seq x y z
N MET A 1 -15.79 1.47 1.01
CA MET A 1 -14.40 1.86 0.70
C MET A 1 -14.22 1.90 -0.80
N THR A 2 -13.53 2.90 -1.32
CA THR A 2 -13.08 2.98 -2.72
C THR A 2 -11.73 2.26 -2.90
N GLY A 3 -11.28 2.09 -4.15
CA GLY A 3 -9.95 1.51 -4.43
C GLY A 3 -8.79 2.24 -3.71
N PRO A 4 -8.70 3.58 -3.83
CA PRO A 4 -7.74 4.38 -3.09
C PRO A 4 -7.84 4.25 -1.56
N GLU A 5 -9.05 4.17 -1.00
CA GLU A 5 -9.24 3.95 0.44
C GLU A 5 -8.75 2.57 0.89
N HIS A 6 -8.93 1.53 0.06
CA HIS A 6 -8.36 0.21 0.34
C HIS A 6 -6.82 0.24 0.29
N TYR A 7 -6.22 1.02 -0.61
CA TYR A 7 -4.77 1.21 -0.64
C TYR A 7 -4.25 1.86 0.64
N LEU A 8 -4.83 3.00 1.06
CA LEU A 8 -4.41 3.71 2.27
C LEU A 8 -4.55 2.85 3.54
N GLU A 9 -5.64 2.08 3.64
CA GLU A 9 -5.82 1.17 4.76
C GLU A 9 -4.79 0.04 4.76
N ALA A 10 -4.38 -0.46 3.58
CA ALA A 10 -3.33 -1.46 3.48
C ALA A 10 -1.98 -0.93 4.01
N GLU A 11 -1.61 0.29 3.64
CA GLU A 11 -0.38 0.95 4.13
C GLU A 11 -0.43 1.16 5.65
N SER A 12 -1.55 1.69 6.16
CA SER A 12 -1.78 1.87 7.61
C SER A 12 -1.64 0.56 8.39
N LEU A 13 -2.20 -0.54 7.87
CA LEU A 13 -2.09 -1.86 8.50
C LEU A 13 -0.65 -2.42 8.46
N LEU A 14 0.12 -2.14 7.39
CA LEU A 14 1.53 -2.50 7.33
C LEU A 14 2.36 -1.72 8.35
N GLU A 15 2.12 -0.41 8.51
CA GLU A 15 2.76 0.40 9.55
C GLU A 15 2.47 -0.15 10.95
N MET A 16 1.21 -0.52 11.24
CA MET A 16 0.85 -1.17 12.50
C MET A 16 1.56 -2.50 12.71
N ALA A 17 1.73 -3.32 11.66
CA ALA A 17 2.46 -4.59 11.73
C ALA A 17 3.97 -4.38 11.99
N ASP A 18 4.52 -3.28 11.49
CA ASP A 18 5.91 -2.88 11.65
C ASP A 18 6.22 -2.32 13.05
N ASP A 19 5.30 -1.56 13.62
CA ASP A 19 5.45 -0.94 14.95
C ASP A 19 5.32 -1.96 16.10
N LEU A 20 4.74 -3.13 15.83
CA LEU A 20 4.60 -4.18 16.83
C LEU A 20 5.93 -4.86 17.17
N PRO A 21 6.20 -5.14 18.46
CA PRO A 21 7.39 -5.87 18.86
C PRO A 21 7.35 -7.33 18.36
N ALA A 22 8.52 -7.94 18.18
CA ALA A 22 8.65 -9.31 17.68
C ALA A 22 7.91 -10.37 18.52
N SER A 23 7.68 -10.10 19.82
CA SER A 23 6.89 -10.97 20.70
C SER A 23 5.40 -11.04 20.35
N LYS A 24 4.92 -10.17 19.47
CA LYS A 24 3.52 -10.08 19.02
C LYS A 24 3.32 -10.66 17.62
N SER A 25 3.98 -11.79 17.32
CA SER A 25 3.96 -12.39 15.99
C SER A 25 2.55 -12.65 15.45
N VAL A 26 1.61 -13.11 16.29
CA VAL A 26 0.22 -13.36 15.86
C VAL A 26 -0.49 -12.06 15.45
N ASP A 27 -0.30 -10.98 16.19
CA ASP A 27 -0.90 -9.68 15.89
C ASP A 27 -0.27 -9.09 14.61
N ARG A 28 1.05 -9.26 14.41
CA ARG A 28 1.76 -8.88 13.18
C ARG A 28 1.24 -9.62 11.96
N ASP A 29 1.08 -10.94 12.06
CA ASP A 29 0.57 -11.78 10.98
C ASP A 29 -0.89 -11.41 10.64
N TYR A 30 -1.69 -11.06 11.64
CA TYR A 30 -3.05 -10.58 11.45
C TYR A 30 -3.08 -9.27 10.65
N PHE A 31 -2.30 -8.26 11.05
CA PHE A 31 -2.24 -6.98 10.34
C PHE A 31 -1.69 -7.13 8.92
N ALA A 32 -0.65 -7.95 8.72
CA ALA A 32 -0.11 -8.23 7.40
C ALA A 32 -1.14 -8.92 6.48
N ALA A 33 -1.91 -9.88 6.99
CA ALA A 33 -2.96 -10.55 6.23
C ALA A 33 -4.13 -9.62 5.88
N ALA A 34 -4.51 -8.73 6.82
CA ALA A 34 -5.52 -7.71 6.58
C ALA A 34 -5.04 -6.71 5.50
N ALA A 35 -3.80 -6.23 5.61
CA ALA A 35 -3.19 -5.35 4.61
C ALA A 35 -3.20 -5.99 3.22
N GLN A 36 -2.81 -7.26 3.11
CA GLN A 36 -2.81 -8.01 1.85
C GLN A 36 -4.21 -8.10 1.22
N THR A 37 -5.25 -8.27 2.06
CA THR A 37 -6.65 -8.30 1.60
C THR A 37 -7.05 -6.95 1.01
N HIS A 38 -6.73 -5.87 1.72
CA HIS A 38 -7.00 -4.50 1.27
C HIS A 38 -6.23 -4.15 -0.01
N ALA A 39 -4.95 -4.48 -0.09
CA ALA A 39 -4.14 -4.29 -1.30
C ALA A 39 -4.72 -5.05 -2.51
N THR A 40 -5.24 -6.26 -2.30
CA THR A 40 -5.90 -7.04 -3.36
C THR A 40 -7.19 -6.37 -3.83
N LEU A 41 -8.00 -5.84 -2.91
CA LEU A 41 -9.22 -5.10 -3.26
C LEU A 41 -8.91 -3.79 -3.99
N ALA A 42 -7.85 -3.09 -3.56
CA ALA A 42 -7.34 -1.91 -4.23
C ALA A 42 -6.90 -2.22 -5.67
N LEU A 43 -6.14 -3.30 -5.88
CA LEU A 43 -5.74 -3.79 -7.20
C LEU A 43 -6.95 -4.17 -8.08
N ALA A 44 -7.94 -4.86 -7.51
CA ALA A 44 -9.17 -5.21 -8.23
C ALA A 44 -9.94 -3.96 -8.66
N ALA A 45 -10.01 -2.92 -7.81
CA ALA A 45 -10.65 -1.65 -8.15
C ALA A 45 -9.89 -0.91 -9.26
N ALA A 46 -8.56 -0.80 -9.16
CA ALA A 46 -7.73 -0.14 -10.17
C ALA A 46 -7.88 -0.80 -11.55
N THR A 47 -7.96 -2.13 -11.59
CA THR A 47 -8.11 -2.90 -12.83
C THR A 47 -9.55 -2.88 -13.37
N ALA A 48 -10.57 -2.78 -12.51
CA ALA A 48 -11.97 -2.66 -12.93
C ALA A 48 -12.29 -1.28 -13.57
N LEU A 49 -11.55 -0.24 -13.21
CA LEU A 49 -11.74 1.13 -13.73
C LEU A 49 -11.18 1.34 -15.13
N GLN A 50 -10.45 0.36 -15.69
CA GLN A 50 -10.01 0.39 -17.08
C GLN A 50 -11.21 0.20 -18.03
N VAL A 51 -11.70 1.30 -18.62
CA VAL A 51 -12.71 1.23 -19.67
C VAL A 51 -12.03 0.80 -20.98
N PRO A 52 -12.46 -0.31 -21.61
CA PRO A 52 -11.94 -0.68 -22.92
C PRO A 52 -12.51 0.21 -24.02
N GLY A 53 -11.64 0.81 -24.83
CA GLY A 53 -11.98 1.33 -26.17
C GLY A 53 -11.53 2.76 -26.47
N GLY A 54 -10.89 2.96 -27.64
CA GLY A 54 -10.80 4.23 -28.37
C GLY A 54 -10.36 5.48 -27.57
N GLU A 55 -10.95 6.61 -27.94
CA GLU A 55 -10.62 7.96 -27.46
C GLU A 55 -11.00 8.19 -25.98
N ASP A 56 -11.95 7.39 -25.48
CA ASP A 56 -12.45 7.39 -24.10
C ASP A 56 -11.90 6.22 -23.26
N ALA A 57 -10.80 5.58 -23.72
CA ALA A 57 -10.17 4.47 -23.02
C ALA A 57 -9.51 4.92 -21.70
N GLY A 58 -9.48 4.00 -20.73
CA GLY A 58 -8.73 4.18 -19.49
C GLY A 58 -9.62 4.55 -18.30
N MET A 59 -8.97 5.09 -17.26
CA MET A 59 -9.61 5.48 -16.01
C MET A 59 -10.19 6.89 -16.14
N ARG A 60 -11.39 7.12 -15.57
CA ARG A 60 -11.98 8.46 -15.55
C ARG A 60 -11.09 9.42 -14.77
N LEU A 61 -11.03 10.69 -15.19
CA LEU A 61 -10.17 11.69 -14.55
C LEU A 61 -10.38 11.79 -13.04
N ALA A 62 -11.63 11.81 -12.57
CA ALA A 62 -11.93 11.87 -11.14
C ALA A 62 -11.41 10.66 -10.35
N ASP A 63 -11.45 9.47 -10.96
CA ASP A 63 -10.89 8.26 -10.34
C ASP A 63 -9.35 8.33 -10.33
N ALA A 64 -8.73 8.85 -11.40
CA ALA A 64 -7.29 9.03 -11.49
C ALA A 64 -6.78 10.04 -10.45
N GLU A 65 -7.44 11.18 -10.29
CA GLU A 65 -7.12 12.19 -9.26
C GLU A 65 -7.22 11.60 -7.85
N ALA A 66 -8.21 10.74 -7.59
CA ALA A 66 -8.34 10.07 -6.29
C ALA A 66 -7.20 9.08 -6.02
N TRP A 67 -6.74 8.35 -7.04
CA TRP A 67 -5.56 7.49 -6.94
C TRP A 67 -4.27 8.30 -6.76
N GLU A 68 -4.09 9.39 -7.49
CA GLU A 68 -2.96 10.30 -7.32
C GLU A 68 -2.89 10.85 -5.90
N ALA A 69 -4.02 11.29 -5.35
CA ALA A 69 -4.09 11.80 -3.98
C ALA A 69 -3.74 10.74 -2.92
N ALA A 70 -4.12 9.48 -3.14
CA ALA A 70 -3.79 8.38 -2.22
C ALA A 70 -2.33 7.93 -2.34
N CYS A 71 -1.75 7.97 -3.54
CA CYS A 71 -0.35 7.62 -3.80
C CYS A 71 0.62 8.76 -3.52
N ALA A 72 0.15 10.00 -3.49
CA ALA A 72 0.97 11.14 -3.10
C ALA A 72 1.44 10.91 -1.67
N GLU A 73 2.72 10.57 -1.52
CA GLU A 73 3.38 10.36 -0.23
C GLU A 73 2.97 11.47 0.74
N THR A 74 2.52 11.08 1.93
CA THR A 74 2.82 11.86 3.12
C THR A 74 4.34 11.84 3.30
N ASP A 75 5.04 12.72 2.58
CA ASP A 75 6.49 12.91 2.54
C ASP A 75 7.02 13.41 3.90
N GLY A 76 6.95 12.54 4.91
CA GLY A 76 7.04 12.95 6.32
C GLY A 76 7.51 11.90 7.32
N ALA A 77 7.93 10.71 6.88
CA ALA A 77 8.69 9.79 7.73
C ALA A 77 9.84 9.17 6.93
N SER A 78 10.88 9.98 6.70
CA SER A 78 12.23 9.45 6.53
C SER A 78 12.52 8.45 7.67
N ARG A 79 12.30 7.16 7.43
CA ARG A 79 12.86 6.12 8.30
C ARG A 79 14.37 6.25 8.16
N PRO A 80 15.13 6.55 9.23
CA PRO A 80 16.58 6.48 9.15
C PRO A 80 16.93 5.03 8.80
N VAL A 81 17.54 4.83 7.64
CA VAL A 81 18.15 3.55 7.28
C VAL A 81 19.20 3.28 8.35
N ASP A 82 18.99 2.27 9.19
CA ASP A 82 19.98 1.84 10.16
C ASP A 82 21.16 1.20 9.40
N PRO A 83 22.34 1.84 9.34
CA PRO A 83 23.49 1.29 8.62
C PRO A 83 24.02 0.01 9.26
N SER A 84 23.57 -0.38 10.45
CA SER A 84 23.95 -1.63 11.11
C SER A 84 23.25 -2.87 10.55
N ASN A 85 22.20 -2.72 9.74
CA ASN A 85 21.44 -3.84 9.17
C ASN A 85 21.80 -4.18 7.71
N VAL A 86 22.93 -3.67 7.20
CA VAL A 86 23.43 -4.07 5.88
C VAL A 86 24.13 -5.43 6.00
N PRO A 87 23.68 -6.50 5.33
CA PRO A 87 24.38 -7.77 5.35
C PRO A 87 25.75 -7.60 4.68
N VAL A 88 26.82 -7.67 5.48
CA VAL A 88 28.20 -7.77 4.98
C VAL A 88 28.35 -9.08 4.25
N THR A 89 28.21 -9.04 2.93
CA THR A 89 28.61 -10.13 2.03
C THR A 89 30.12 -10.17 2.04
N LYS A 90 30.70 -11.09 2.82
CA LYS A 90 32.12 -11.45 2.71
C LYS A 90 32.27 -12.36 1.48
N TRP A 91 33.05 -11.93 0.51
CA TRP A 91 33.68 -12.81 -0.48
C TRP A 91 35.02 -13.29 0.08
#